data_AF-A0A3S1NZM8-F1
#
_entry.id   AF-A0A3S1NZM8-F1
#
_cell.length_a   1.000
_cell.length_b   1.000
_cell.length_c   1.000
_cell.angle_alpha   90.00
_cell.angle_beta   90.00
_cell.angle_gamma   90.00
#
_symmetry.space_group_name_H-M   'P 1'
#
loop_
_entity.id
_entity.type
_entity.pdbx_description
1 polymer ?
#
loop_
_entity_poly.entity_id
_entity_poly.type
_entity_poly.pdbx_seq_one_letter_code
_entity_poly.pdbx_strand_id
1 'polypeptide(L)'
;MHTPVSVTEDALRVAAELQADGLVAVGGGSTTGLAKAIALRTDLPQIVMPTTYAGSEMTPILGETKDGVKVTQSSPKVLPEVVIYDVDLTMTLPASLSGTSGMNAIAHAVEALYARESNPVINLMATEAIGALVSALPVIAGNPHDRDARSEALYGAWLCG
;
A
#
# COMPACT_ATOMS: atom_id res chain seq x y z
N MET A 1 3.86 -2.70 -8.13
CA MET A 1 4.48 -1.40 -7.76
C MET A 1 5.71 -1.16 -8.61
N HIS A 2 5.75 -0.01 -9.29
CA HIS A 2 6.83 0.39 -10.18
C HIS A 2 7.24 1.82 -9.83
N THR A 3 8.45 1.98 -9.30
CA THR A 3 9.03 3.29 -8.95
C THR A 3 10.35 3.43 -9.70
N PRO A 4 10.35 3.94 -10.94
CA PRO A 4 11.58 4.16 -11.69
C PRO A 4 12.42 5.23 -11.01
N VAL A 5 13.73 5.00 -10.86
CA VAL A 5 14.63 5.97 -10.22
C VAL A 5 14.58 7.34 -10.91
N SER A 6 14.46 7.39 -12.24
CA SER A 6 14.34 8.65 -12.97
C SER A 6 13.14 9.50 -12.53
N VAL A 7 11.99 8.88 -12.24
CA VAL A 7 10.79 9.58 -11.75
C VAL A 7 11.01 10.07 -10.32
N THR A 8 11.72 9.28 -9.49
CA THR A 8 12.11 9.72 -8.14
C THR A 8 13.00 10.96 -8.21
N GLU A 9 14.01 10.98 -9.09
CA GLU A 9 14.91 12.14 -9.24
C GLU A 9 14.16 13.40 -9.68
N ASP A 10 13.19 13.26 -10.59
CA ASP A 10 12.33 14.37 -11.00
C ASP A 10 11.48 14.89 -9.81
N ALA A 11 10.90 13.98 -9.04
CA ALA A 11 10.11 14.34 -7.86
C ALA A 11 10.95 15.00 -6.75
N LEU A 12 12.21 14.59 -6.56
CA LEU A 12 13.14 15.22 -5.61
C LEU A 12 13.43 16.67 -5.98
N ARG A 13 13.63 16.97 -7.28
CA ARG A 13 13.81 18.36 -7.73
C ARG A 13 12.59 19.20 -7.39
N VAL A 14 11.39 18.70 -7.67
CA VAL A 14 10.14 19.39 -7.34
C VAL A 14 10.00 19.61 -5.83
N ALA A 15 10.28 18.60 -5.01
CA ALA A 15 10.22 18.72 -3.55
C ALA A 15 11.19 19.79 -3.01
N ALA A 16 12.41 19.85 -3.57
CA ALA A 16 13.41 20.86 -3.20
C ALA A 16 13.02 22.28 -3.67
N GLU A 17 12.51 22.43 -4.89
CA GLU A 17 12.03 23.70 -5.44
C GLU A 17 10.87 24.29 -4.62
N LEU A 18 9.96 23.42 -4.15
CA LEU A 18 8.84 23.81 -3.30
C LEU A 18 9.23 24.03 -1.83
N GLN A 19 10.46 23.69 -1.45
CA GLN A 19 10.91 23.63 -0.06
C GLN A 19 9.95 22.79 0.81
N ALA A 20 9.49 21.66 0.28
CA ALA A 20 8.52 20.81 0.95
C ALA A 20 9.06 20.30 2.30
N ASP A 21 8.20 20.30 3.32
CA ASP A 21 8.47 19.82 4.67
C ASP A 21 7.73 18.51 5.01
N GLY A 22 6.99 17.96 4.04
CA GLY A 22 6.29 16.68 4.14
C GLY A 22 5.72 16.21 2.81
N LEU A 23 5.25 14.98 2.78
CA LEU A 23 4.73 14.30 1.60
C LEU A 23 3.30 13.85 1.86
N VAL A 24 2.39 14.13 0.92
CA VAL A 24 1.03 13.57 0.93
C VAL A 24 0.85 12.69 -0.31
N ALA A 25 0.67 11.39 -0.09
CA ALA A 25 0.53 10.40 -1.14
C ALA A 25 -0.92 9.91 -1.22
N VAL A 26 -1.61 10.23 -2.31
CA VAL A 26 -2.99 9.78 -2.56
C VAL A 26 -3.00 8.83 -3.75
N GLY A 27 -3.20 7.55 -3.52
CA GLY A 27 -3.23 6.56 -4.60
C GLY A 27 -2.95 5.14 -4.16
N GLY A 28 -2.62 4.29 -5.12
CA GLY A 28 -2.22 2.91 -4.85
C GLY A 28 -0.74 2.76 -4.53
N GLY A 29 -0.29 1.50 -4.49
CA GLY A 29 1.09 1.18 -4.10
C GLY A 29 2.18 1.91 -4.90
N SER A 30 2.00 2.22 -6.19
CA SER A 30 3.01 2.99 -6.95
C SER A 30 3.16 4.43 -6.45
N THR A 31 2.06 5.08 -6.05
CA THR A 31 2.10 6.43 -5.47
C THR A 31 2.78 6.41 -4.10
N THR A 32 2.40 5.46 -3.25
CA THR A 32 3.08 5.23 -1.95
C THR A 32 4.55 4.93 -2.15
N GLY A 33 4.91 4.12 -3.15
CA GLY A 33 6.29 3.79 -3.49
C GLY A 33 7.13 5.01 -3.90
N LEU A 34 6.54 5.98 -4.61
CA LEU A 34 7.23 7.24 -4.92
C LEU A 34 7.47 8.08 -3.67
N ALA A 35 6.46 8.24 -2.81
CA ALA A 35 6.60 8.96 -1.53
C ALA A 35 7.69 8.34 -0.66
N LYS A 36 7.73 7.01 -0.56
CA LYS A 36 8.77 6.25 0.12
C LYS A 36 10.17 6.51 -0.46
N ALA A 37 10.28 6.58 -1.78
CA ALA A 37 11.56 6.83 -2.44
C ALA A 37 12.09 8.24 -2.18
N ILE A 38 11.20 9.23 -2.07
CA ILE A 38 11.53 10.60 -1.66
C ILE A 38 11.92 10.63 -0.18
N ALA A 39 11.11 10.04 0.70
CA ALA A 39 11.36 9.98 2.15
C ALA A 39 12.70 9.32 2.48
N LEU A 40 13.04 8.22 1.80
CA LEU A 40 14.34 7.54 1.96
C LEU A 40 15.54 8.50 1.80
N ARG A 41 15.43 9.46 0.86
CA ARG A 41 16.52 10.36 0.46
C ARG A 41 16.49 11.70 1.18
N THR A 42 15.34 12.10 1.73
CA THR A 42 15.10 13.44 2.27
C THR A 42 14.73 13.45 3.75
N ASP A 43 14.34 12.30 4.31
CA ASP A 43 13.80 12.17 5.68
C ASP A 43 12.49 12.95 5.90
N LEU A 44 11.79 13.34 4.83
CA LEU A 44 10.50 14.02 4.93
C LEU A 44 9.40 13.06 5.43
N PRO A 45 8.55 13.51 6.37
CA PRO A 45 7.44 12.71 6.87
C PRO A 45 6.36 12.50 5.80
N GLN A 46 5.65 11.39 5.90
CA GLN A 46 4.67 10.91 4.93
C GLN A 46 3.28 10.78 5.56
N ILE A 47 2.29 11.33 4.85
CA ILE A 47 0.86 11.04 5.05
C ILE A 47 0.38 10.28 3.82
N VAL A 48 -0.12 9.05 4.01
CA VAL A 48 -0.57 8.18 2.92
C VAL A 48 -2.07 7.94 3.01
N MET A 49 -2.75 8.15 1.88
CA MET A 49 -4.18 7.89 1.68
C MET A 49 -4.32 6.81 0.60
N PRO A 50 -4.32 5.52 0.99
CA PRO A 50 -4.34 4.42 0.04
C PRO A 50 -5.70 4.31 -0.65
N THR A 51 -5.68 4.14 -1.97
CA THR A 51 -6.89 3.98 -2.80
C THR A 51 -6.99 2.59 -3.42
N THR A 52 -6.13 1.67 -2.99
CA THR A 52 -6.04 0.27 -3.44
C THR A 52 -5.73 -0.63 -2.26
N TYR A 53 -5.76 -1.95 -2.46
CA TYR A 53 -5.51 -2.94 -1.41
C TYR A 53 -4.07 -3.45 -1.43
N ALA A 54 -3.10 -2.58 -1.71
CA ALA A 54 -1.71 -3.00 -1.88
C ALA A 54 -0.98 -3.22 -0.55
N GLY A 55 -1.38 -2.52 0.53
CA GLY A 55 -0.79 -2.64 1.87
C GLY A 55 0.61 -2.02 2.00
N SER A 56 1.12 -1.33 0.96
CA SER A 56 2.48 -0.79 1.02
C SER A 56 2.64 0.26 2.12
N GLU A 57 1.58 1.00 2.40
CA GLU A 57 1.47 2.00 3.44
C GLU A 57 1.80 1.49 4.85
N MET A 58 1.77 0.18 5.11
CA MET A 58 2.13 -0.44 6.40
C MET A 58 3.48 -1.17 6.39
N THR A 59 4.23 -1.11 5.29
CA THR A 59 5.51 -1.83 5.17
C THR A 59 6.71 -0.89 5.20
N PRO A 60 7.84 -1.28 5.82
CA PRO A 60 9.12 -0.57 5.69
C PRO A 60 9.86 -0.94 4.40
N ILE A 61 9.14 -1.44 3.37
CA ILE A 61 9.71 -1.97 2.14
C ILE A 61 9.51 -0.96 0.99
N LEU A 62 10.57 -0.74 0.22
CA LEU A 62 10.56 0.03 -1.02
C LEU A 62 11.17 -0.80 -2.16
N GLY A 63 10.49 -0.84 -3.30
CA GLY A 63 11.02 -1.40 -4.53
C GLY A 63 11.23 -0.33 -5.60
N GLU A 64 12.47 -0.14 -6.05
CA GLU A 64 12.84 0.81 -7.10
C GLU A 64 13.34 0.07 -8.35
N THR A 65 13.06 0.62 -9.52
CA THR A 65 13.57 0.09 -10.79
C THR A 65 14.68 0.99 -11.32
N LYS A 66 15.89 0.45 -11.47
CA LYS A 66 17.06 1.10 -12.06
C LYS A 66 17.60 0.25 -13.20
N ASP A 67 17.82 0.85 -14.37
CA ASP A 67 18.35 0.16 -15.56
C ASP A 67 17.56 -1.12 -15.93
N GLY A 68 16.24 -1.07 -15.76
CA GLY A 68 15.34 -2.21 -16.00
C GLY A 68 15.33 -3.29 -14.90
N VAL A 69 16.17 -3.16 -13.88
CA VAL A 69 16.26 -4.10 -12.75
C VAL A 69 15.54 -3.52 -11.55
N LYS A 70 14.60 -4.30 -11.00
CA LYS A 70 13.91 -3.94 -9.76
C LYS A 70 14.72 -4.40 -8.55
N VAL A 71 15.07 -3.47 -7.68
CA VAL A 71 15.76 -3.71 -6.41
C VAL A 71 14.82 -3.37 -5.27
N THR A 72 14.72 -4.27 -4.30
CA THR A 72 13.91 -4.07 -3.09
C THR A 72 14.83 -3.84 -1.91
N GLN A 73 14.49 -2.87 -1.07
CA GLN A 73 15.18 -2.59 0.18
C GLN A 73 14.18 -2.37 1.32
N SER A 74 14.62 -2.64 2.54
CA SER A 74 13.85 -2.38 3.76
C SER A 74 14.56 -1.33 4.61
N SER A 75 13.81 -0.33 5.07
CA SER A 75 14.33 0.75 5.93
C SER A 75 13.19 1.35 6.77
N PRO A 76 13.39 1.59 8.07
CA PRO A 76 12.41 2.31 8.88
C PRO A 76 12.07 3.70 8.32
N LYS A 77 12.99 4.36 7.61
CA LYS A 77 12.79 5.68 6.98
C LYS A 77 11.69 5.71 5.92
N VAL A 78 11.29 4.56 5.39
CA VAL A 78 10.24 4.50 4.36
C VAL A 78 8.91 4.07 4.92
N LEU A 79 8.79 3.71 6.20
CA LEU A 79 7.49 3.44 6.80
C LEU A 79 6.74 4.77 6.95
N PRO A 80 5.55 4.94 6.34
CA PRO A 80 4.77 6.16 6.52
C PRO A 80 4.41 6.44 7.98
N GLU A 81 4.52 7.69 8.40
CA GLU A 81 4.21 8.13 9.75
C GLU A 81 2.71 8.17 10.01
N VAL A 82 1.92 8.51 8.99
CA VAL A 82 0.46 8.61 9.08
C VAL A 82 -0.19 7.94 7.88
N VAL A 83 -1.21 7.13 8.14
CA VAL A 83 -2.08 6.55 7.11
C VAL A 83 -3.52 6.92 7.39
N ILE A 84 -4.23 7.42 6.38
CA ILE A 84 -5.64 7.80 6.43
C ILE A 84 -6.41 6.88 5.50
N TYR A 85 -7.12 5.91 6.07
CA TYR A 85 -8.04 5.05 5.33
C TYR A 85 -9.40 5.73 5.19
N ASP A 86 -9.69 6.21 3.99
CA ASP A 86 -11.00 6.74 3.60
C ASP A 86 -11.60 5.86 2.51
N VAL A 87 -12.70 5.20 2.84
CA VAL A 87 -13.42 4.27 1.96
C VAL A 87 -13.92 4.97 0.71
N ASP A 88 -14.28 6.25 0.81
CA ASP A 88 -14.85 7.01 -0.30
C ASP A 88 -13.82 7.16 -1.44
N LEU A 89 -12.51 7.13 -1.13
CA LEU A 89 -11.42 7.15 -2.11
C LEU A 89 -11.26 5.82 -2.88
N THR A 90 -11.90 4.75 -2.43
CA THR A 90 -11.87 3.42 -3.08
C THR A 90 -13.07 3.19 -4.00
N MET A 91 -14.11 4.02 -3.90
CA MET A 91 -15.40 3.81 -4.58
C MET A 91 -15.33 3.84 -6.11
N THR A 92 -14.29 4.46 -6.66
CA THR A 92 -14.03 4.55 -8.10
C THR A 92 -12.99 3.54 -8.60
N LEU A 93 -12.40 2.72 -7.71
CA LEU A 93 -11.45 1.68 -8.08
C LEU A 93 -12.19 0.60 -8.91
N PRO A 94 -11.76 0.29 -10.15
CA PRO A 94 -12.44 -0.70 -10.97
C PRO A 94 -12.55 -2.06 -10.28
N ALA A 95 -13.65 -2.79 -10.49
CA ALA A 95 -13.88 -4.10 -9.86
C ALA A 95 -12.77 -5.12 -10.16
N SER A 96 -12.27 -5.14 -11.41
CA SER A 96 -11.16 -6.01 -11.83
C SER A 96 -9.86 -5.69 -11.09
N LEU A 97 -9.56 -4.41 -10.91
CA LEU A 97 -8.39 -3.97 -10.16
C LEU A 97 -8.57 -4.20 -8.65
N SER A 98 -9.80 -4.07 -8.14
CA SER A 98 -10.16 -4.37 -6.76
C SER A 98 -9.92 -5.85 -6.44
N GLY A 99 -10.39 -6.76 -7.31
CA GLY A 99 -10.16 -8.20 -7.17
C GLY A 99 -8.68 -8.55 -7.19
N THR A 100 -7.93 -8.11 -8.20
CA THR A 100 -6.50 -8.41 -8.31
C THR A 100 -5.67 -7.79 -7.18
N SER A 101 -5.96 -6.55 -6.79
CA SER A 101 -5.30 -5.91 -5.64
C SER A 101 -5.63 -6.63 -4.33
N GLY A 102 -6.88 -7.07 -4.14
CA GLY A 102 -7.30 -7.79 -2.94
C GLY A 102 -6.65 -9.17 -2.85
N MET A 103 -6.51 -9.87 -3.98
CA MET A 103 -5.74 -11.13 -4.04
C MET A 103 -4.26 -10.92 -3.70
N ASN A 104 -3.66 -9.78 -4.08
CA ASN A 104 -2.30 -9.43 -3.65
C ASN A 104 -2.22 -9.24 -2.12
N ALA A 105 -3.19 -8.56 -1.49
CA ALA A 105 -3.26 -8.46 -0.04
C ALA A 105 -3.40 -9.84 0.63
N ILE A 106 -4.31 -10.70 0.15
CA ILE A 106 -4.48 -12.08 0.65
C ILE A 106 -3.15 -12.84 0.57
N ALA A 107 -2.38 -12.69 -0.52
CA ALA A 107 -1.08 -13.33 -0.64
C ALA A 107 -0.15 -12.92 0.51
N HIS A 108 -0.05 -11.63 0.85
CA HIS A 108 0.77 -11.16 1.98
C HIS A 108 0.35 -11.81 3.31
N ALA A 109 -0.96 -11.87 3.60
CA ALA A 109 -1.45 -12.53 4.80
C ALA A 109 -1.14 -14.04 4.82
N VAL A 110 -1.32 -14.74 3.70
CA VAL A 110 -1.01 -16.17 3.59
C VAL A 110 0.48 -16.43 3.79
N GLU A 111 1.36 -15.62 3.18
CA GLU A 111 2.82 -15.75 3.37
C GLU A 111 3.24 -15.48 4.82
N ALA A 112 2.55 -14.55 5.50
CA ALA A 112 2.82 -14.23 6.89
C ALA A 112 2.54 -15.41 7.86
N LEU A 113 1.56 -16.27 7.54
CA LEU A 113 1.19 -17.43 8.38
C LEU A 113 2.29 -18.49 8.48
N TYR A 114 3.17 -18.59 7.49
CA TYR A 114 4.30 -19.54 7.48
C TYR A 114 5.67 -18.85 7.46
N ALA A 115 5.71 -17.53 7.61
CA ALA A 115 6.96 -16.78 7.66
C ALA A 115 7.84 -17.23 8.83
N ARG A 116 9.16 -17.19 8.63
CA ARG A 116 10.15 -17.54 9.66
C ARG A 116 9.97 -16.74 10.96
N GLU A 117 9.59 -15.47 10.83
CA GLU A 117 9.37 -14.52 11.93
C GLU A 117 7.89 -14.42 12.34
N SER A 118 7.05 -15.38 11.93
CA SER A 118 5.65 -15.44 12.32
C SER A 118 5.49 -15.51 13.84
N ASN A 119 4.42 -14.89 14.35
CA ASN A 119 4.04 -14.94 15.75
C ASN A 119 2.51 -14.93 15.89
N PRO A 120 1.97 -15.25 17.08
CA PRO A 120 0.52 -15.36 17.28
C PRO A 120 -0.28 -14.10 16.93
N VAL A 121 0.30 -12.90 17.08
CA VAL A 121 -0.37 -11.64 16.73
C VAL A 121 -0.46 -11.48 15.21
N ILE A 122 0.64 -11.73 14.50
CA ILE A 122 0.65 -11.74 13.03
C ILE A 122 -0.35 -12.78 12.50
N ASN A 123 -0.41 -13.97 13.10
CA ASN A 123 -1.32 -15.02 12.66
C ASN A 123 -2.79 -14.64 12.86
N LEU A 124 -3.13 -13.98 13.97
CA LEU A 124 -4.46 -13.45 14.23
C LEU A 124 -4.85 -12.40 13.17
N MET A 125 -3.97 -11.42 12.94
CA MET A 125 -4.21 -10.36 11.94
C MET A 125 -4.34 -10.94 10.53
N ALA A 126 -3.44 -11.84 10.13
CA ALA A 126 -3.46 -12.46 8.81
C ALA A 126 -4.74 -13.28 8.58
N THR A 127 -5.19 -14.05 9.58
CA THR A 127 -6.41 -14.86 9.46
C THR A 127 -7.66 -13.98 9.32
N GLU A 128 -7.75 -12.93 10.14
CA GLU A 128 -8.81 -11.93 10.07
C GLU A 128 -8.82 -11.21 8.71
N ALA A 129 -7.64 -10.80 8.23
CA ALA A 129 -7.48 -10.11 6.95
C ALA A 129 -7.97 -10.96 5.77
N ILE A 130 -7.61 -12.26 5.77
CA ILE A 130 -8.08 -13.22 4.76
C ILE A 130 -9.62 -13.33 4.83
N GLY A 131 -10.19 -13.46 6.03
CA GLY A 131 -11.64 -13.54 6.21
C GLY A 131 -12.39 -12.32 5.66
N ALA A 132 -11.92 -11.12 5.99
CA ALA A 132 -12.48 -9.85 5.52
C ALA A 132 -12.42 -9.74 3.98
N LEU A 133 -11.25 -10.01 3.37
CA LEU A 133 -11.09 -9.91 1.92
C LEU A 133 -11.87 -10.99 1.16
N VAL A 134 -11.91 -12.23 1.65
CA VAL A 134 -12.68 -13.32 1.02
C VAL A 134 -14.18 -13.03 1.03
N SER A 135 -14.67 -12.35 2.08
CA SER A 135 -16.08 -11.95 2.19
C SER A 135 -16.41 -10.76 1.30
N ALA A 136 -15.55 -9.73 1.30
CA ALA A 136 -15.79 -8.48 0.60
C ALA A 136 -15.59 -8.53 -0.92
N LEU A 137 -14.54 -9.21 -1.40
CA LEU A 137 -14.15 -9.15 -2.83
C LEU A 137 -15.23 -9.70 -3.79
N PRO A 138 -15.94 -10.82 -3.50
CA PRO A 138 -17.06 -11.28 -4.32
C PRO A 138 -18.21 -10.27 -4.36
N VAL A 139 -18.49 -9.58 -3.25
CA VAL A 139 -19.52 -8.53 -3.20
C VAL A 139 -19.11 -7.35 -4.08
N ILE A 140 -17.87 -6.87 -3.98
CA ILE A 140 -17.34 -5.79 -4.83
C ILE A 140 -17.36 -6.18 -6.32
N ALA A 141 -17.11 -7.45 -6.64
CA ALA A 141 -17.17 -7.93 -8.02
C ALA A 141 -18.58 -7.84 -8.63
N GLY A 142 -19.63 -8.09 -7.82
CA GLY A 142 -21.03 -7.98 -8.24
C GLY A 142 -21.63 -6.58 -8.09
N ASN A 143 -21.19 -5.81 -7.08
CA ASN A 143 -21.62 -4.45 -6.77
C ASN A 143 -20.42 -3.58 -6.34
N PRO A 144 -19.70 -2.96 -7.28
CA PRO A 144 -18.45 -2.25 -6.98
C PRO A 144 -18.62 -0.99 -6.12
N HIS A 145 -19.86 -0.53 -5.93
CA HIS A 145 -20.21 0.63 -5.12
C HIS A 145 -20.84 0.24 -3.78
N ASP A 146 -20.76 -1.03 -3.38
CA ASP A 146 -21.11 -1.45 -2.04
C ASP A 146 -20.12 -0.88 -1.01
N ARG A 147 -20.57 0.11 -0.23
CA ARG A 147 -19.70 0.84 0.70
C ARG A 147 -19.23 -0.05 1.85
N ASP A 148 -20.04 -0.99 2.30
CA ASP A 148 -19.68 -1.85 3.43
C ASP A 148 -18.63 -2.87 3.00
N ALA A 149 -18.81 -3.49 1.82
CA ALA A 149 -17.79 -4.36 1.24
C ALA A 149 -16.47 -3.62 0.95
N ARG A 150 -16.53 -2.36 0.48
CA ARG A 150 -15.34 -1.52 0.30
C ARG A 150 -14.63 -1.23 1.62
N SER A 151 -15.41 -0.97 2.68
CA SER A 151 -14.88 -0.75 4.04
C SER A 151 -14.19 -1.99 4.56
N GLU A 152 -14.81 -3.16 4.42
CA GLU A 152 -14.28 -4.45 4.85
C GLU A 152 -13.02 -4.83 4.05
N ALA A 153 -13.02 -4.61 2.74
CA ALA A 153 -11.84 -4.86 1.91
C ALA A 153 -10.66 -3.95 2.27
N LEU A 154 -10.92 -2.67 2.56
CA LEU A 154 -9.87 -1.72 2.96
C LEU A 154 -9.31 -2.06 4.36
N TYR A 155 -10.17 -2.50 5.29
CA TYR A 155 -9.76 -3.04 6.59
C TYR A 155 -8.90 -4.31 6.45
N GLY A 156 -9.32 -5.25 5.62
CA GLY A 156 -8.54 -6.46 5.35
C GLY A 156 -7.18 -6.13 4.71
N ALA A 157 -7.14 -5.18 3.78
CA ALA A 157 -5.90 -4.70 3.17
C ALA A 157 -4.93 -4.08 4.19
N TRP A 158 -5.45 -3.33 5.15
CA TRP A 158 -4.67 -2.77 6.25
C TRP A 158 -4.02 -3.86 7.10
N LEU A 159 -4.77 -4.88 7.50
CA LEU A 159 -4.24 -6.00 8.29
C LEU A 159 -3.22 -6.86 7.52
N CYS A 160 -3.34 -6.92 6.19
CA CYS A 160 -2.41 -7.63 5.32
C CYS A 160 -1.06 -6.94 5.13
N GLY A 161 -1.02 -5.61 5.18
CA GLY A 161 0.18 -4.79 4.90
C GLY A 161 1.15 -4.77 6.07
#